data_AF-A0A3D5DWH0-F1
#
_entry.id   AF-A0A3D5DWH0-F1
#
_cell.length_a   1.000
_cell.length_b   1.000
_cell.length_c   1.000
_cell.angle_alpha   90.00
_cell.angle_beta   90.00
_cell.angle_gamma   90.00
#
_symmetry.space_group_name_H-M   'P 1'
#
loop_
_entity.id
_entity.type
_entity.pdbx_description
1 polymer ?
#
loop_
_entity_poly.entity_id
_entity_poly.type
_entity_poly.pdbx_seq_one_letter_code
_entity_poly.pdbx_strand_id
1 'polypeptide(L)'
;MSRWSSANRAERRSGNNARPCSDPATASIGFTDGKAAGSASPLTWAQAQELRLIASLGTGHNVDTPAITTARYVTHGPPGALPVTITTPAQGATLAVSSTTVTGTTTPGASVTIEPADVTTGAPPAVTSVTAGADGSFSATVPVGFGSNVITVTATAAGGRKTGYGQVTVTNEGGGSTVPDVSDPAGDDNGPGTYQYPTAANFHAGALDLTRFQVLSDGTYTYLRATLANLDPTFGVTDGAQLLDVYVHVPGMPATSTAAAFVSRNYTISASGAWSQRIEVQGFAAPAWVDASGNTVGAPFVLASQSDRTITIALPEAQFGTPASGWGFSVALTGQDGFSPDQARGFTKTAGSFTFGVCAPGGTAPVCSAGPATVPKAVDVITPPGVSQATELDPTLGPVVIQPVTVP
;
A
#
# COMPACT_ATOMS: atom_id res chain seq x y z
N MET A 1 34.82 28.02 11.54
CA MET A 1 34.28 29.03 12.46
C MET A 1 32.88 29.42 11.99
N SER A 2 31.86 28.72 12.48
CA SER A 2 30.46 29.11 12.26
C SER A 2 29.90 29.58 13.59
N ARG A 3 29.45 30.84 13.61
CA ARG A 3 28.75 31.44 14.75
C ARG A 3 27.41 30.72 14.92
N TRP A 4 27.26 29.98 16.01
CA TRP A 4 25.96 29.67 16.60
C TRP A 4 25.90 30.38 17.96
N SER A 5 25.39 31.60 17.91
CA SER A 5 24.98 32.38 19.07
C SER A 5 23.54 32.79 18.82
N SER A 6 22.60 31.97 19.29
CA SER A 6 21.30 32.39 19.85
C SER A 6 20.34 31.20 19.97
N ALA A 7 20.40 30.48 21.09
CA ALA A 7 19.19 30.15 21.81
C ALA A 7 19.24 31.02 23.08
N ASN A 8 18.24 31.88 23.25
CA ASN A 8 18.12 32.94 24.26
C ASN A 8 18.98 34.21 24.04
N ARG A 9 18.66 34.93 22.95
CA ARG A 9 18.72 36.39 22.97
C ARG A 9 17.29 36.87 23.20
N ALA A 10 16.95 37.26 24.43
CA ALA A 10 15.78 38.10 24.65
C ALA A 10 16.01 39.40 23.86
N GLU A 11 15.25 39.62 22.79
CA GLU A 11 15.19 40.91 22.13
C GLU A 11 14.76 41.96 23.17
N ARG A 12 15.62 42.93 23.47
CA ARG A 12 15.14 44.24 23.93
C ARG A 12 14.39 44.88 22.77
N ARG A 13 13.12 44.55 22.58
CA ARG A 13 12.18 45.44 21.90
C ARG A 13 11.80 46.54 22.89
N SER A 14 12.40 47.70 22.70
CA SER A 14 11.84 48.97 23.12
C SER A 14 10.51 49.15 22.38
N GLY A 15 9.40 48.74 23.00
CA GLY A 15 8.06 48.94 22.47
C GLY A 15 7.00 48.40 23.43
N ASN A 16 6.24 49.31 24.04
CA ASN A 16 5.08 49.04 24.89
C ASN A 16 4.04 48.14 24.19
N ASN A 17 4.04 46.83 24.48
CA ASN A 17 2.85 45.98 24.70
C ASN A 17 3.21 44.49 24.60
N ALA A 18 3.33 43.80 25.75
CA ALA A 18 3.11 42.35 25.85
C ALA A 18 2.90 41.95 27.32
N ARG A 19 1.84 41.17 27.59
CA ARG A 19 1.58 40.46 28.87
C ARG A 19 2.33 39.11 28.91
N PRO A 20 2.39 38.41 30.06
CA PRO A 20 3.26 38.64 31.20
C PRO A 20 4.37 37.57 31.24
N CYS A 21 5.64 37.97 31.23
CA CYS A 21 6.65 37.20 31.93
C CYS A 21 6.84 37.89 33.29
N SER A 22 6.58 37.17 34.38
CA SER A 22 6.82 37.67 35.73
C SER A 22 8.30 38.04 35.90
N ASP A 23 8.57 39.11 36.65
CA ASP A 23 9.92 39.50 37.04
C ASP A 23 10.62 38.31 37.72
N PRO A 24 11.81 37.87 37.24
CA PRO A 24 12.54 36.73 37.82
C PRO A 24 12.83 36.88 39.32
N ALA A 25 12.90 38.10 39.84
CA ALA A 25 13.09 38.36 41.27
C ALA A 25 11.82 38.08 42.11
N THR A 26 10.66 37.97 41.48
CA THR A 26 9.34 37.75 42.13
C THR A 26 8.58 36.52 41.61
N ALA A 27 9.17 35.77 40.67
CA ALA A 27 8.60 34.51 40.20
C ALA A 27 8.59 33.46 41.33
N SER A 28 7.49 32.71 41.47
CA SER A 28 7.28 31.68 42.51
C SER A 28 8.37 30.59 42.55
N ILE A 29 9.19 30.49 41.51
CA ILE A 29 10.30 29.54 41.40
C ILE A 29 11.56 30.41 41.29
N GLY A 30 12.33 30.49 42.37
CA GLY A 30 13.51 31.35 42.46
C GLY A 30 14.63 30.88 41.52
N PHE A 31 14.67 31.43 40.31
CA PHE A 31 15.76 31.19 39.37
C PHE A 31 17.01 31.97 39.80
N THR A 32 18.17 31.34 39.70
CA THR A 32 19.47 32.01 39.81
C THR A 32 20.19 31.88 38.47
N ASP A 33 20.72 32.99 37.96
CA ASP A 33 21.48 33.03 36.72
C ASP A 33 22.62 31.99 36.74
N GLY A 34 22.69 31.17 35.69
CA GLY A 34 23.68 30.10 35.57
C GLY A 34 23.40 28.84 36.41
N LYS A 35 22.25 28.73 37.08
CA LYS A 35 21.81 27.52 37.80
C LYS A 35 20.73 26.76 37.03
N ALA A 36 20.50 25.51 37.42
CA ALA A 36 19.50 24.66 36.80
C ALA A 36 18.09 25.26 36.97
N ALA A 37 17.33 25.30 35.88
CA ALA A 37 15.98 25.87 35.84
C ALA A 37 14.88 24.88 36.33
N GLY A 38 15.25 23.79 36.99
CA GLY A 38 14.29 22.79 37.50
C GLY A 38 13.66 21.86 36.44
N SER A 39 14.20 21.83 35.21
CA SER A 39 13.78 20.88 34.17
C SER A 39 14.42 19.49 34.36
N ALA A 40 15.52 19.20 33.66
CA ALA A 40 16.28 17.96 33.78
C ALA A 40 17.71 18.25 34.26
N SER A 41 18.05 17.81 35.46
CA SER A 41 19.40 17.92 36.03
C SER A 41 19.69 16.74 36.97
N PRO A 42 20.65 15.84 36.63
CA PRO A 42 21.55 15.93 35.49
C PRO A 42 20.87 15.56 34.16
N LEU A 43 21.38 16.14 33.06
CA LEU A 43 21.05 15.73 31.69
C LEU A 43 22.22 14.89 31.15
N THR A 44 21.99 13.62 30.84
CA THR A 44 23.04 12.70 30.36
C THR A 44 23.79 13.24 29.14
N TRP A 45 23.09 13.93 28.21
CA TRP A 45 23.74 14.58 27.08
C TRP A 45 24.70 15.71 27.52
N ALA A 46 24.33 16.53 28.50
CA ALA A 46 25.21 17.59 29.01
C ALA A 46 26.48 17.01 29.66
N GLN A 47 26.32 15.95 30.47
CA GLN A 47 27.45 15.26 31.09
C GLN A 47 28.36 14.58 30.04
N ALA A 48 27.78 13.93 29.04
CA ALA A 48 28.54 13.33 27.94
C ALA A 48 29.29 14.38 27.11
N GLN A 49 28.68 15.55 26.88
CA GLN A 49 29.32 16.64 26.17
C GLN A 49 30.49 17.24 26.96
N GLU A 50 30.34 17.39 28.27
CA GLU A 50 31.42 17.84 29.15
C GLU A 50 32.60 16.85 29.10
N LEU A 51 32.35 15.56 29.27
CA LEU A 51 33.39 14.52 29.18
C LEU A 51 34.08 14.52 27.81
N ARG A 52 33.30 14.59 26.72
CA ARG A 52 33.81 14.64 25.35
C ARG A 52 34.72 15.84 25.13
N LEU A 53 34.36 17.01 25.67
CA LEU A 53 35.18 18.21 25.59
C LEU A 53 36.48 18.05 26.39
N ILE A 54 36.41 17.54 27.62
CA ILE A 54 37.59 17.27 28.45
C ILE A 54 38.57 16.35 27.71
N ALA A 55 38.09 15.25 27.14
CA ALA A 55 38.91 14.33 26.35
C ALA A 55 39.51 15.00 25.10
N SER A 56 38.74 15.85 24.43
CA SER A 56 39.22 16.58 23.24
C SER A 56 40.30 17.60 23.57
N LEU A 57 40.15 18.31 24.71
CA LEU A 57 41.18 19.23 25.21
C LEU A 57 42.46 18.48 25.58
N GLY A 58 42.34 17.30 26.20
CA GLY A 58 43.49 16.47 26.57
C GLY A 58 44.28 15.93 25.37
N THR A 59 43.60 15.69 24.24
CA THR A 59 44.22 15.16 23.01
C THR A 59 44.56 16.25 21.98
N GLY A 60 44.14 17.49 22.21
CA GLY A 60 44.33 18.61 21.28
C GLY A 60 43.48 18.53 20.00
N HIS A 61 42.53 17.60 19.92
CA HIS A 61 41.63 17.43 18.80
C HIS A 61 40.30 16.79 19.24
N ASN A 62 39.27 16.88 18.41
CA ASN A 62 37.98 16.25 18.70
C ASN A 62 38.10 14.72 18.65
N VAL A 63 37.79 14.05 19.75
CA VAL A 63 37.94 12.57 19.88
C VAL A 63 36.87 11.76 19.15
N ASP A 64 35.78 12.39 18.75
CA ASP A 64 34.61 11.74 18.13
C ASP A 64 34.41 12.15 16.67
N THR A 65 35.34 12.90 16.10
CA THR A 65 35.25 13.33 14.70
C THR A 65 35.56 12.15 13.77
N PRO A 66 34.61 11.72 12.92
CA PRO A 66 34.78 10.52 12.10
C PRO A 66 35.89 10.70 11.05
N ALA A 67 36.92 9.85 11.13
CA ALA A 67 38.12 9.96 10.30
C ALA A 67 37.82 9.85 8.79
N ILE A 68 36.96 8.91 8.38
CA ILE A 68 36.63 8.68 6.95
C ILE A 68 35.88 9.89 6.36
N THR A 69 34.90 10.44 7.10
CA THR A 69 34.15 11.64 6.69
C THR A 69 35.07 12.86 6.62
N THR A 70 35.96 13.02 7.59
CA THR A 70 36.92 14.13 7.62
C THR A 70 37.89 14.03 6.44
N ALA A 71 38.41 12.83 6.18
CA ALA A 71 39.26 12.58 5.01
C ALA A 71 38.53 12.96 3.72
N ARG A 72 37.28 12.53 3.55
CA ARG A 72 36.50 12.76 2.32
C ARG A 72 36.11 14.22 2.11
N TYR A 73 35.68 14.95 3.14
CA TYR A 73 35.05 16.27 2.98
C TYR A 73 35.94 17.44 3.43
N VAL A 74 36.88 17.22 4.34
CA VAL A 74 37.76 18.26 4.88
C VAL A 74 39.16 18.14 4.29
N THR A 75 39.80 16.99 4.44
CA THR A 75 41.21 16.81 4.02
C THR A 75 41.38 16.89 2.51
N HIS A 76 40.51 16.22 1.74
CA HIS A 76 40.60 16.15 0.27
C HIS A 76 39.63 17.10 -0.45
N GLY A 77 38.85 17.89 0.33
CA GLY A 77 37.74 18.69 -0.16
C GLY A 77 36.56 17.85 -0.65
N PRO A 78 35.34 18.42 -0.68
CA PRO A 78 34.15 17.68 -1.10
C PRO A 78 34.31 17.12 -2.52
N PRO A 79 33.81 15.89 -2.79
CA PRO A 79 33.78 15.35 -4.14
C PRO A 79 33.05 16.29 -5.11
N GLY A 80 33.53 16.36 -6.35
CA GLY A 80 32.82 17.09 -7.40
C GLY A 80 31.51 16.40 -7.79
N ALA A 81 30.58 17.15 -8.37
CA ALA A 81 29.35 16.60 -8.91
C ALA A 81 29.60 15.79 -10.19
N LEU A 82 28.81 14.74 -10.39
CA LEU A 82 28.75 13.95 -11.61
C LEU A 82 27.28 13.90 -12.08
N PRO A 83 26.94 14.33 -13.31
CA PRO A 83 25.56 14.22 -13.78
C PRO A 83 25.17 12.75 -13.93
N VAL A 84 23.98 12.40 -13.45
CA VAL A 84 23.34 11.11 -13.64
C VAL A 84 21.91 11.38 -14.06
N THR A 85 21.49 10.81 -15.17
CA THR A 85 20.09 10.87 -15.64
C THR A 85 19.57 9.46 -15.78
N ILE A 86 18.33 9.25 -15.36
CA ILE A 86 17.61 7.99 -15.57
C ILE A 86 16.58 8.27 -16.67
N THR A 87 16.65 7.50 -17.75
CA THR A 87 15.76 7.61 -18.90
C THR A 87 14.62 6.60 -18.81
N THR A 88 14.90 5.40 -18.29
CA THR A 88 13.91 4.36 -18.07
C THR A 88 14.24 3.62 -16.77
N PRO A 89 13.25 3.26 -15.94
CA PRO A 89 11.84 3.67 -16.03
C PRO A 89 11.66 5.17 -15.74
N ALA A 90 10.54 5.74 -16.19
CA ALA A 90 10.17 7.12 -15.88
C ALA A 90 9.74 7.25 -14.42
N GLN A 91 9.88 8.45 -13.85
CA GLN A 91 9.32 8.76 -12.53
C GLN A 91 7.81 8.49 -12.52
N GLY A 92 7.33 7.72 -11.55
CA GLY A 92 5.92 7.38 -11.37
C GLY A 92 5.40 6.31 -12.33
N ALA A 93 6.28 5.60 -13.06
CA ALA A 93 5.84 4.51 -13.92
C ALA A 93 5.22 3.37 -13.12
N THR A 94 4.12 2.81 -13.63
CA THR A 94 3.55 1.55 -13.17
C THR A 94 4.14 0.38 -13.96
N LEU A 95 4.54 -0.66 -13.25
CA LEU A 95 5.15 -1.88 -13.76
C LEU A 95 4.28 -3.08 -13.39
N ALA A 96 4.42 -4.18 -14.12
CA ALA A 96 3.77 -5.47 -13.83
C ALA A 96 4.76 -6.62 -14.11
N VAL A 97 5.96 -6.52 -13.54
CA VAL A 97 7.12 -7.38 -13.85
C VAL A 97 7.95 -7.64 -12.59
N SER A 98 8.72 -8.72 -12.56
CA SER A 98 9.65 -9.02 -11.45
C SER A 98 11.00 -8.30 -11.56
N SER A 99 11.30 -7.73 -12.73
CA SER A 99 12.51 -6.94 -12.98
C SER A 99 12.28 -5.88 -14.04
N THR A 100 13.04 -4.80 -13.99
CA THR A 100 12.97 -3.71 -14.97
C THR A 100 14.37 -3.36 -15.48
N THR A 101 14.44 -2.90 -16.73
CA THR A 101 15.70 -2.41 -17.30
C THR A 101 15.83 -0.93 -16.99
N VAL A 102 16.87 -0.58 -16.23
CA VAL A 102 17.22 0.79 -15.89
C VAL A 102 18.24 1.28 -16.89
N THR A 103 17.88 2.35 -17.63
CA THR A 103 18.74 3.00 -18.61
C THR A 103 18.95 4.46 -18.26
N GLY A 104 20.06 5.02 -18.70
CA GLY A 104 20.36 6.42 -18.47
C GLY A 104 21.72 6.83 -18.99
N THR A 105 22.15 8.04 -18.60
CA THR A 105 23.47 8.56 -18.98
C THR A 105 24.22 9.15 -17.80
N THR A 106 25.54 9.04 -17.86
CA THR A 106 26.50 9.72 -16.98
C THR A 106 27.80 9.98 -17.73
N THR A 107 28.89 10.32 -17.03
CA THR A 107 30.20 10.49 -17.66
C THR A 107 30.75 9.16 -18.19
N PRO A 108 31.32 9.12 -19.41
CA PRO A 108 31.91 7.91 -19.97
C PRO A 108 32.92 7.23 -19.02
N GLY A 109 32.84 5.91 -18.91
CA GLY A 109 33.72 5.10 -18.06
C GLY A 109 33.49 5.24 -16.56
N ALA A 110 32.44 5.95 -16.11
CA ALA A 110 32.07 5.98 -14.70
C ALA A 110 31.55 4.62 -14.24
N SER A 111 31.86 4.25 -12.99
CA SER A 111 31.24 3.12 -12.31
C SER A 111 29.84 3.51 -11.89
N VAL A 112 28.83 2.76 -12.32
CA VAL A 112 27.41 2.98 -12.03
C VAL A 112 26.91 1.86 -11.14
N THR A 113 26.23 2.20 -10.05
CA THR A 113 25.59 1.25 -9.14
C THR A 113 24.11 1.58 -9.05
N ILE A 114 23.27 0.56 -9.25
CA ILE A 114 21.81 0.66 -9.29
C ILE A 114 21.24 -0.18 -8.16
N GLU A 115 20.39 0.45 -7.35
CA GLU A 115 19.77 -0.15 -6.17
C GLU A 115 18.27 0.16 -6.17
N PRO A 116 17.40 -0.82 -6.46
CA PRO A 116 15.97 -0.73 -6.26
C PRO A 116 15.60 -1.07 -4.81
N ALA A 117 15.18 -0.08 -4.03
CA ALA A 117 14.70 -0.29 -2.67
C ALA A 117 13.18 -0.49 -2.66
N ASP A 118 12.73 -1.68 -2.28
CA ASP A 118 11.32 -1.99 -2.04
C ASP A 118 10.89 -1.38 -0.69
N VAL A 119 10.03 -0.36 -0.75
CA VAL A 119 9.53 0.32 0.45
C VAL A 119 8.15 -0.16 0.88
N THR A 120 7.55 -1.10 0.15
CA THR A 120 6.24 -1.70 0.47
C THR A 120 6.41 -2.97 1.29
N THR A 121 7.21 -3.92 0.82
CA THR A 121 7.45 -5.18 1.54
C THR A 121 8.66 -5.11 2.48
N GLY A 122 9.58 -4.17 2.23
CA GLY A 122 10.84 -4.07 2.96
C GLY A 122 11.84 -5.17 2.58
N ALA A 123 11.64 -5.84 1.44
CA ALA A 123 12.58 -6.83 0.93
C ALA A 123 13.98 -6.21 0.71
N PRO A 124 15.07 -6.94 1.04
CA PRO A 124 16.42 -6.43 0.84
C PRO A 124 16.70 -6.05 -0.63
N PRO A 125 17.28 -4.88 -0.91
CA PRO A 125 17.57 -4.46 -2.27
C PRO A 125 18.71 -5.28 -2.88
N ALA A 126 18.62 -5.56 -4.18
CA ALA A 126 19.72 -6.16 -4.94
C ALA A 126 20.53 -5.08 -5.65
N VAL A 127 21.82 -5.02 -5.35
CA VAL A 127 22.73 -4.02 -5.94
C VAL A 127 23.31 -4.56 -7.25
N THR A 128 23.13 -3.81 -8.34
CA THR A 128 23.69 -4.13 -9.66
C THR A 128 24.71 -3.05 -10.06
N SER A 129 25.87 -3.47 -10.55
CA SER A 129 26.93 -2.53 -10.99
C SER A 129 27.27 -2.72 -12.46
N VAL A 130 27.42 -1.61 -13.18
CA VAL A 130 27.86 -1.55 -14.59
C VAL A 130 28.85 -0.40 -14.78
N THR A 131 29.54 -0.39 -15.92
CA THR A 131 30.38 0.75 -16.32
C THR A 131 29.69 1.50 -17.45
N ALA A 132 29.60 2.83 -17.36
CA ALA A 132 29.06 3.64 -18.43
C ALA A 132 29.90 3.51 -19.71
N GLY A 133 29.24 3.35 -20.85
CA GLY A 133 29.87 3.21 -22.15
C GLY A 133 30.69 4.43 -22.59
N ALA A 134 31.37 4.32 -23.73
CA ALA A 134 32.16 5.42 -24.29
C ALA A 134 31.31 6.65 -24.64
N ASP A 135 30.02 6.46 -24.92
CA ASP A 135 29.01 7.51 -25.15
C ASP A 135 28.34 8.01 -23.85
N GLY A 136 28.72 7.45 -22.69
CA GLY A 136 28.15 7.78 -21.39
C GLY A 136 26.86 7.04 -21.05
N SER A 137 26.35 6.16 -21.91
CA SER A 137 25.14 5.37 -21.65
C SER A 137 25.39 4.25 -20.64
N PHE A 138 24.37 3.91 -19.86
CA PHE A 138 24.36 2.69 -19.05
C PHE A 138 23.01 1.98 -19.18
N SER A 139 23.03 0.66 -19.00
CA SER A 139 21.84 -0.18 -18.99
C SER A 139 22.07 -1.38 -18.07
N ALA A 140 21.15 -1.65 -17.15
CA ALA A 140 21.16 -2.88 -16.37
C ALA A 140 19.74 -3.30 -16.00
N THR A 141 19.48 -4.60 -15.96
CA THR A 141 18.23 -5.16 -15.44
C THR A 141 18.36 -5.35 -13.94
N VAL A 142 17.40 -4.82 -13.18
CA VAL A 142 17.36 -4.93 -11.72
C VAL A 142 16.02 -5.49 -11.26
N PRO A 143 15.97 -6.30 -10.19
CA PRO A 143 14.70 -6.78 -9.66
C PRO A 143 13.88 -5.62 -9.10
N VAL A 144 12.56 -5.72 -9.16
CA VAL A 144 11.64 -4.77 -8.51
C VAL A 144 10.60 -5.56 -7.72
N GLY A 145 10.44 -5.22 -6.45
CA GLY A 145 9.46 -5.86 -5.57
C GLY A 145 8.04 -5.37 -5.85
N PHE A 146 7.05 -5.97 -5.20
CA PHE A 146 5.65 -5.51 -5.30
C PHE A 146 5.46 -4.17 -4.58
N GLY A 147 4.64 -3.28 -5.15
CA GLY A 147 4.36 -1.97 -4.60
C GLY A 147 5.40 -0.92 -4.99
N SER A 148 5.69 0.00 -4.09
CA SER A 148 6.55 1.16 -4.36
C SER A 148 8.03 0.78 -4.27
N ASN A 149 8.79 1.13 -5.29
CA ASN A 149 10.22 0.90 -5.39
C ASN A 149 10.95 2.21 -5.68
N VAL A 150 11.95 2.55 -4.87
CA VAL A 150 12.85 3.68 -5.12
C VAL A 150 14.12 3.16 -5.78
N ILE A 151 14.26 3.40 -7.08
CA ILE A 151 15.44 3.03 -7.86
C ILE A 151 16.46 4.15 -7.75
N THR A 152 17.55 3.90 -7.03
CA THR A 152 18.67 4.83 -6.91
C THR A 152 19.79 4.41 -7.84
N VAL A 153 20.18 5.29 -8.76
CA VAL A 153 21.37 5.13 -9.58
C VAL A 153 22.43 6.07 -9.05
N THR A 154 23.57 5.53 -8.61
CA THR A 154 24.75 6.31 -8.25
C THR A 154 25.84 6.12 -9.29
N ALA A 155 26.63 7.15 -9.54
CA ALA A 155 27.78 7.07 -10.43
C ALA A 155 29.02 7.68 -9.77
N THR A 156 30.16 7.04 -10.00
CA THR A 156 31.47 7.47 -9.51
C THR A 156 32.45 7.52 -10.68
N ALA A 157 33.05 8.69 -10.92
CA ALA A 157 34.05 8.85 -11.96
C ALA A 157 35.34 8.10 -11.59
N ALA A 158 36.15 7.76 -12.61
CA ALA A 158 37.48 7.21 -12.40
C ALA A 158 38.30 8.07 -11.40
N GLY A 159 38.91 7.42 -10.41
CA GLY A 159 39.63 8.09 -9.32
C GLY A 159 38.75 8.58 -8.15
N GLY A 160 37.43 8.32 -8.17
CA GLY A 160 36.57 8.41 -6.97
C GLY A 160 36.25 9.83 -6.47
N ARG A 161 36.74 10.86 -7.16
CA ARG A 161 36.66 12.27 -6.74
C ARG A 161 35.48 13.05 -7.31
N LYS A 162 34.69 12.44 -8.19
CA LYS A 162 33.39 12.96 -8.62
C LYS A 162 32.33 11.89 -8.45
N THR A 163 31.22 12.26 -7.84
CA THR A 163 30.09 11.37 -7.58
C THR A 163 28.79 12.09 -7.88
N GLY A 164 27.76 11.32 -8.24
CA GLY A 164 26.41 11.83 -8.39
C GLY A 164 25.39 10.71 -8.29
N TYR A 165 24.12 11.09 -8.22
CA TYR A 165 23.03 10.13 -8.21
C TYR A 165 21.80 10.69 -8.93
N GLY A 166 20.96 9.78 -9.40
CA GLY A 166 19.59 10.03 -9.83
C GLY A 166 18.68 9.03 -9.14
N GLN A 167 17.43 9.40 -8.94
CA GLN A 167 16.41 8.53 -8.35
C GLN A 167 15.14 8.59 -9.18
N VAL A 168 14.50 7.44 -9.32
CA VAL A 168 13.11 7.36 -9.77
C VAL A 168 12.31 6.47 -8.82
N THR A 169 11.06 6.83 -8.58
CA THR A 169 10.09 5.98 -7.89
C THR A 169 9.19 5.32 -8.92
N VAL A 170 9.01 4.02 -8.82
CA VAL A 170 8.08 3.25 -9.65
C VAL A 170 7.14 2.44 -8.75
N THR A 171 5.96 2.16 -9.26
CA THR A 171 5.01 1.26 -8.62
C THR A 171 4.98 -0.03 -9.41
N ASN A 172 5.03 -1.19 -8.75
CA ASN A 172 4.93 -2.49 -9.39
C ASN A 172 3.67 -3.22 -8.89
N GLU A 173 2.75 -3.52 -9.78
CA GLU A 173 1.51 -4.22 -9.44
C GLU A 173 1.70 -5.73 -9.31
N GLY A 174 2.92 -6.24 -9.52
CA GLY A 174 3.17 -7.67 -9.61
C GLY A 174 2.82 -8.21 -11.00
N GLY A 175 3.34 -9.38 -11.32
CA GLY A 175 3.19 -9.98 -12.65
C GLY A 175 3.57 -11.44 -12.60
N GLY A 176 3.74 -12.04 -13.79
CA GLY A 176 4.15 -13.43 -13.92
C GLY A 176 3.10 -14.28 -14.65
N SER A 177 3.14 -15.59 -14.46
CA SER A 177 2.20 -16.51 -15.11
C SER A 177 0.80 -16.37 -14.51
N THR A 178 -0.23 -16.28 -15.36
CA THR A 178 -1.62 -16.06 -14.93
C THR A 178 -2.43 -17.34 -14.98
N VAL A 179 -3.01 -17.76 -13.84
CA VAL A 179 -4.02 -18.84 -13.78
C VAL A 179 -4.92 -18.69 -12.53
N PRO A 180 -6.23 -18.36 -12.62
CA PRO A 180 -7.03 -18.08 -13.82
C PRO A 180 -7.04 -16.59 -14.21
N ASP A 181 -7.59 -16.29 -15.39
CA ASP A 181 -7.82 -14.95 -15.95
C ASP A 181 -9.27 -14.87 -16.44
N VAL A 182 -10.13 -14.20 -15.70
CA VAL A 182 -11.58 -14.20 -15.92
C VAL A 182 -12.04 -12.78 -16.18
N SER A 183 -12.71 -12.56 -17.31
CA SER A 183 -13.42 -11.32 -17.61
C SER A 183 -14.79 -11.31 -16.96
N ASP A 184 -15.21 -10.14 -16.52
CA ASP A 184 -16.52 -9.91 -15.90
C ASP A 184 -17.29 -8.82 -16.67
N PRO A 185 -18.61 -8.93 -16.84
CA PRO A 185 -19.38 -7.98 -17.66
C PRO A 185 -19.48 -6.59 -17.00
N ALA A 186 -18.97 -5.55 -17.65
CA ALA A 186 -19.14 -4.19 -17.15
C ALA A 186 -20.63 -3.77 -17.05
N GLY A 187 -20.95 -3.00 -16.01
CA GLY A 187 -22.27 -2.43 -15.74
C GLY A 187 -23.22 -3.39 -15.03
N ASP A 188 -22.70 -4.42 -14.36
CA ASP A 188 -23.49 -5.37 -13.58
C ASP A 188 -23.32 -5.24 -12.05
N ASP A 189 -22.75 -4.11 -11.59
CA ASP A 189 -22.65 -3.60 -10.20
C ASP A 189 -24.00 -3.31 -9.49
N ASN A 190 -25.02 -4.12 -9.79
CA ASN A 190 -26.39 -4.00 -9.35
C ASN A 190 -26.94 -5.30 -8.73
N GLY A 191 -26.05 -6.20 -8.29
CA GLY A 191 -26.36 -7.44 -7.56
C GLY A 191 -27.29 -8.36 -8.36
N PRO A 192 -28.51 -8.67 -7.86
CA PRO A 192 -29.50 -9.47 -8.60
C PRO A 192 -30.12 -8.74 -9.81
N GLY A 193 -29.55 -7.63 -10.27
CA GLY A 193 -30.09 -6.83 -11.38
C GLY A 193 -30.87 -5.58 -10.96
N THR A 194 -30.96 -5.26 -9.66
CA THR A 194 -31.85 -4.19 -9.17
C THR A 194 -31.23 -3.19 -8.21
N TYR A 195 -30.06 -3.49 -7.65
CA TYR A 195 -29.47 -2.63 -6.63
C TYR A 195 -29.17 -1.23 -7.14
N GLN A 196 -29.22 -0.27 -6.23
CA GLN A 196 -28.98 1.14 -6.50
C GLN A 196 -27.85 1.62 -5.61
N TYR A 197 -26.89 2.31 -6.21
CA TYR A 197 -25.80 2.98 -5.49
C TYR A 197 -26.33 3.98 -4.45
N PRO A 198 -25.59 4.22 -3.35
CA PRO A 198 -25.92 5.32 -2.45
C PRO A 198 -25.86 6.65 -3.20
N THR A 199 -26.75 7.56 -2.84
CA THR A 199 -26.98 8.82 -3.57
C THR A 199 -25.94 9.91 -3.28
N ALA A 200 -25.06 9.72 -2.28
CA ALA A 200 -24.00 10.69 -2.03
C ALA A 200 -22.96 10.69 -3.16
N ALA A 201 -22.50 11.88 -3.55
CA ALA A 201 -21.57 12.06 -4.67
C ALA A 201 -20.20 11.38 -4.50
N ASN A 202 -19.87 10.87 -3.30
CA ASN A 202 -18.64 10.12 -3.05
C ASN A 202 -18.64 8.72 -3.69
N PHE A 203 -19.82 8.19 -4.05
CA PHE A 203 -19.96 6.88 -4.70
C PHE A 203 -20.08 7.10 -6.20
N HIS A 204 -18.96 6.90 -6.89
CA HIS A 204 -18.88 7.05 -8.34
C HIS A 204 -19.43 5.79 -9.02
N ALA A 205 -20.08 5.97 -10.18
CA ALA A 205 -20.53 4.84 -10.99
C ALA A 205 -19.35 3.95 -11.40
N GLY A 206 -19.54 2.63 -11.37
CA GLY A 206 -18.51 1.65 -11.67
C GLY A 206 -17.53 1.38 -10.52
N ALA A 207 -17.70 2.01 -9.35
CA ALA A 207 -16.79 1.83 -8.21
C ALA A 207 -16.90 0.43 -7.58
N LEU A 208 -17.91 -0.36 -7.93
CA LEU A 208 -18.11 -1.73 -7.43
C LEU A 208 -18.45 -2.67 -8.59
N ASP A 209 -18.02 -2.29 -9.80
CA ASP A 209 -18.20 -3.00 -11.07
C ASP A 209 -16.89 -3.69 -11.38
N LEU A 210 -16.80 -4.98 -11.06
CA LEU A 210 -15.71 -5.84 -11.45
C LEU A 210 -15.75 -6.00 -12.98
N THR A 211 -14.57 -6.04 -13.58
CA THR A 211 -14.45 -6.23 -15.04
C THR A 211 -13.45 -7.33 -15.37
N ARG A 212 -12.61 -7.70 -14.40
CA ARG A 212 -11.65 -8.79 -14.53
C ARG A 212 -11.14 -9.24 -13.18
N PHE A 213 -10.89 -10.54 -13.05
CA PHE A 213 -10.11 -11.10 -11.96
C PHE A 213 -8.99 -11.99 -12.50
N GLN A 214 -7.79 -11.77 -11.98
CA GLN A 214 -6.60 -12.51 -12.36
C GLN A 214 -5.90 -13.05 -11.11
N VAL A 215 -5.35 -14.25 -11.24
CA VAL A 215 -4.39 -14.79 -10.28
C VAL A 215 -3.06 -14.94 -11.00
N LEU A 216 -2.04 -14.21 -10.55
CA LEU A 216 -0.71 -14.23 -11.12
C LEU A 216 0.30 -14.81 -10.13
N SER A 217 1.38 -15.40 -10.63
CA SER A 217 2.49 -15.89 -9.79
C SER A 217 3.83 -15.53 -10.43
N ASP A 218 4.74 -15.00 -9.62
CA ASP A 218 6.15 -14.82 -9.98
C ASP A 218 7.08 -15.84 -9.29
N GLY A 219 6.49 -16.84 -8.61
CA GLY A 219 7.19 -17.87 -7.82
C GLY A 219 7.66 -17.41 -6.43
N THR A 220 7.51 -16.13 -6.08
CA THR A 220 7.73 -15.59 -4.74
C THR A 220 6.41 -15.16 -4.10
N TYR A 221 5.59 -14.45 -4.86
CA TYR A 221 4.26 -14.01 -4.50
C TYR A 221 3.24 -14.54 -5.51
N THR A 222 2.08 -14.92 -4.98
CA THR A 222 0.84 -14.95 -5.74
C THR A 222 0.14 -13.60 -5.62
N TYR A 223 -0.35 -13.10 -6.74
CA TYR A 223 -1.09 -11.85 -6.84
C TYR A 223 -2.56 -12.14 -7.18
N LEU A 224 -3.48 -11.72 -6.32
CA LEU A 224 -4.92 -11.70 -6.63
C LEU A 224 -5.26 -10.29 -7.10
N ARG A 225 -5.60 -10.12 -8.38
CA ARG A 225 -5.86 -8.81 -8.99
C ARG A 225 -7.31 -8.71 -9.44
N ALA A 226 -8.05 -7.81 -8.82
CA ALA A 226 -9.36 -7.37 -9.28
C ALA A 226 -9.21 -6.08 -10.10
N THR A 227 -9.83 -6.02 -11.27
CA THR A 227 -9.93 -4.80 -12.09
C THR A 227 -11.37 -4.30 -12.04
N LEU A 228 -11.55 -3.01 -11.78
CA LEU A 228 -12.86 -2.37 -11.69
C LEU A 228 -13.10 -1.44 -12.88
N ALA A 229 -14.36 -1.14 -13.18
CA ALA A 229 -14.70 -0.14 -14.19
C ALA A 229 -14.26 1.26 -13.77
N ASN A 230 -14.33 1.57 -12.47
CA ASN A 230 -13.86 2.81 -11.85
C ASN A 230 -13.19 2.54 -10.49
N LEU A 231 -12.05 3.18 -10.22
CA LEU A 231 -11.37 3.14 -8.93
C LEU A 231 -11.00 4.55 -8.44
N ASP A 232 -11.87 5.52 -8.74
CA ASP A 232 -11.77 6.88 -8.22
C ASP A 232 -11.91 6.90 -6.70
N PRO A 233 -11.06 7.65 -5.97
CA PRO A 233 -11.07 7.66 -4.52
C PRO A 233 -12.44 7.99 -3.90
N THR A 234 -12.88 7.14 -2.98
CA THR A 234 -14.06 7.38 -2.14
C THR A 234 -13.60 7.78 -0.75
N PHE A 235 -14.09 8.94 -0.26
CA PHE A 235 -13.61 9.58 0.97
C PHE A 235 -12.09 9.82 1.02
N GLY A 236 -11.47 10.05 -0.15
CA GLY A 236 -10.04 10.34 -0.27
C GLY A 236 -9.12 9.11 -0.29
N VAL A 237 -9.68 7.89 -0.35
CA VAL A 237 -8.93 6.64 -0.44
C VAL A 237 -9.29 5.90 -1.73
N THR A 238 -8.28 5.47 -2.50
CA THR A 238 -8.43 4.84 -3.82
C THR A 238 -9.39 3.64 -3.82
N ASP A 239 -9.24 2.74 -2.85
CA ASP A 239 -10.12 1.58 -2.62
C ASP A 239 -11.12 1.82 -1.45
N GLY A 240 -11.58 3.07 -1.29
CA GLY A 240 -12.45 3.47 -0.18
C GLY A 240 -13.91 3.02 -0.29
N ALA A 241 -14.40 2.65 -1.47
CA ALA A 241 -15.77 2.13 -1.60
C ALA A 241 -15.82 0.59 -1.45
N GLN A 242 -14.70 -0.08 -1.69
CA GLN A 242 -14.60 -1.50 -1.93
C GLN A 242 -14.35 -2.27 -0.63
N LEU A 243 -15.11 -3.35 -0.44
CA LEU A 243 -14.83 -4.41 0.51
C LEU A 243 -14.78 -5.71 -0.28
N LEU A 244 -13.57 -6.08 -0.68
CA LEU A 244 -13.29 -7.21 -1.56
C LEU A 244 -12.99 -8.45 -0.73
N ASP A 245 -13.83 -9.47 -0.83
CA ASP A 245 -13.60 -10.79 -0.28
C ASP A 245 -13.18 -11.77 -1.40
N VAL A 246 -12.06 -12.47 -1.19
CA VAL A 246 -11.64 -13.59 -2.04
C VAL A 246 -11.57 -14.87 -1.19
N TYR A 247 -12.45 -15.81 -1.50
CA TYR A 247 -12.51 -17.13 -0.87
C TYR A 247 -11.76 -18.13 -1.74
N VAL A 248 -10.72 -18.74 -1.19
CA VAL A 248 -9.78 -19.59 -1.91
C VAL A 248 -10.01 -21.05 -1.54
N HIS A 249 -10.47 -21.83 -2.52
CA HIS A 249 -10.54 -23.28 -2.48
C HIS A 249 -9.20 -23.88 -2.91
N VAL A 250 -8.56 -24.61 -2.00
CA VAL A 250 -7.37 -25.41 -2.28
C VAL A 250 -7.75 -26.90 -2.20
N PRO A 251 -7.58 -27.67 -3.29
CA PRO A 251 -7.93 -29.09 -3.30
C PRO A 251 -7.22 -29.90 -2.21
N GLY A 252 -7.96 -30.80 -1.56
CA GLY A 252 -7.41 -31.73 -0.57
C GLY A 252 -7.15 -31.13 0.82
N MET A 253 -7.53 -29.87 1.06
CA MET A 253 -7.39 -29.28 2.39
C MET A 253 -8.31 -29.95 3.42
N PRO A 254 -7.82 -30.26 4.63
CA PRO A 254 -8.57 -31.01 5.63
C PRO A 254 -9.67 -30.18 6.32
N ALA A 255 -9.55 -28.85 6.29
CA ALA A 255 -10.51 -27.92 6.85
C ALA A 255 -10.93 -26.91 5.79
N THR A 256 -12.23 -26.85 5.52
CA THR A 256 -12.85 -25.93 4.58
C THR A 256 -14.15 -25.37 5.14
N SER A 257 -14.56 -24.21 4.65
CA SER A 257 -15.81 -23.55 5.02
C SER A 257 -16.58 -23.12 3.76
N THR A 258 -17.90 -22.99 3.89
CA THR A 258 -18.76 -22.35 2.88
C THR A 258 -19.34 -21.04 3.40
N ALA A 259 -19.00 -20.63 4.62
CA ALA A 259 -19.50 -19.40 5.21
C ALA A 259 -18.90 -18.18 4.51
N ALA A 260 -19.70 -17.14 4.33
CA ALA A 260 -19.16 -15.82 4.06
C ALA A 260 -18.37 -15.28 5.28
N ALA A 261 -17.64 -14.19 5.07
CA ALA A 261 -16.97 -13.40 6.10
C ALA A 261 -17.82 -13.20 7.37
N PHE A 262 -19.09 -12.86 7.16
CA PHE A 262 -20.10 -12.66 8.19
C PHE A 262 -21.44 -13.23 7.71
N VAL A 263 -22.22 -13.81 8.63
CA VAL A 263 -23.57 -14.33 8.30
C VAL A 263 -24.47 -13.22 7.74
N SER A 264 -24.29 -11.98 8.19
CA SER A 264 -25.02 -10.80 7.72
C SER A 264 -24.75 -10.42 6.26
N ARG A 265 -23.85 -11.11 5.56
CA ARG A 265 -23.66 -10.96 4.11
C ARG A 265 -24.76 -11.62 3.28
N ASN A 266 -25.56 -12.50 3.87
CA ASN A 266 -26.71 -13.17 3.24
C ASN A 266 -26.36 -13.93 1.95
N TYR A 267 -25.15 -14.50 1.87
CA TYR A 267 -24.75 -15.47 0.87
C TYR A 267 -23.84 -16.53 1.52
N THR A 268 -23.70 -17.67 0.86
CA THR A 268 -22.66 -18.66 1.15
C THR A 268 -21.84 -18.94 -0.11
N ILE A 269 -20.75 -19.68 0.05
CA ILE A 269 -19.94 -20.18 -1.05
C ILE A 269 -20.40 -21.58 -1.42
N SER A 270 -20.43 -21.90 -2.71
CA SER A 270 -20.76 -23.22 -3.24
C SER A 270 -19.91 -24.30 -2.57
N ALA A 271 -20.50 -25.47 -2.31
CA ALA A 271 -19.77 -26.61 -1.74
C ALA A 271 -18.59 -27.06 -2.64
N SER A 272 -18.71 -26.85 -3.96
CA SER A 272 -17.61 -27.09 -4.91
C SER A 272 -16.43 -26.11 -4.75
N GLY A 273 -16.68 -24.95 -4.14
CA GLY A 273 -15.69 -23.93 -3.83
C GLY A 273 -15.44 -23.76 -2.33
N ALA A 274 -15.74 -24.77 -1.51
CA ALA A 274 -15.54 -24.70 -0.06
C ALA A 274 -14.09 -24.29 0.23
N TRP A 275 -13.93 -23.13 0.85
CA TRP A 275 -12.65 -22.42 0.91
C TRP A 275 -11.85 -22.84 2.13
N SER A 276 -10.54 -22.91 1.98
CA SER A 276 -9.59 -23.14 3.08
C SER A 276 -8.93 -21.85 3.57
N GLN A 277 -8.93 -20.81 2.73
CA GLN A 277 -8.40 -19.50 3.05
C GLN A 277 -9.36 -18.41 2.56
N ARG A 278 -9.44 -17.28 3.27
CA ARG A 278 -10.18 -16.08 2.87
C ARG A 278 -9.30 -14.86 3.02
N ILE A 279 -9.33 -13.98 2.03
CA ILE A 279 -8.70 -12.66 2.09
C ILE A 279 -9.78 -11.59 1.99
N GLU A 280 -9.77 -10.61 2.89
CA GLU A 280 -10.66 -9.45 2.88
C GLU A 280 -9.84 -8.15 2.82
N VAL A 281 -10.16 -7.27 1.87
CA VAL A 281 -9.41 -6.04 1.58
C VAL A 281 -10.33 -4.84 1.47
N GLN A 282 -9.87 -3.70 1.98
CA GLN A 282 -10.52 -2.39 1.91
C GLN A 282 -9.52 -1.26 2.18
N GLY A 283 -9.90 -0.02 1.85
CA GLY A 283 -9.03 1.14 2.03
C GLY A 283 -8.90 1.69 3.45
N PHE A 284 -9.75 1.30 4.40
CA PHE A 284 -9.80 1.91 5.75
C PHE A 284 -9.32 1.01 6.90
N ALA A 285 -8.91 -0.23 6.60
CA ALA A 285 -8.41 -1.17 7.59
C ALA A 285 -7.30 -2.03 7.00
N ALA A 286 -6.48 -2.64 7.87
CA ALA A 286 -5.52 -3.63 7.42
C ALA A 286 -6.25 -4.83 6.80
N PRO A 287 -5.69 -5.45 5.74
CA PRO A 287 -6.30 -6.61 5.12
C PRO A 287 -6.30 -7.80 6.09
N ALA A 288 -7.34 -8.63 6.00
CA ALA A 288 -7.44 -9.85 6.79
C ALA A 288 -7.16 -11.06 5.89
N TRP A 289 -6.30 -11.98 6.35
CA TRP A 289 -6.05 -13.26 5.68
C TRP A 289 -6.17 -14.39 6.70
N VAL A 290 -7.22 -15.19 6.57
CA VAL A 290 -7.61 -16.20 7.56
C VAL A 290 -7.81 -17.57 6.94
N ASP A 291 -7.63 -18.62 7.75
CA ASP A 291 -8.00 -19.98 7.40
C ASP A 291 -9.51 -20.25 7.66
N ALA A 292 -9.99 -21.44 7.29
CA ALA A 292 -11.38 -21.86 7.52
C ALA A 292 -11.82 -21.91 9.00
N SER A 293 -10.87 -21.91 9.94
CA SER A 293 -11.15 -21.85 11.39
C SER A 293 -11.13 -20.42 11.94
N GLY A 294 -10.78 -19.43 11.11
CA GLY A 294 -10.68 -18.02 11.48
C GLY A 294 -9.31 -17.62 12.04
N ASN A 295 -8.30 -18.48 11.97
CA ASN A 295 -6.94 -18.11 12.39
C ASN A 295 -6.26 -17.29 11.29
N THR A 296 -5.46 -16.30 11.68
CA THR A 296 -4.62 -15.55 10.73
C THR A 296 -3.58 -16.46 10.08
N VAL A 297 -3.52 -16.47 8.75
CA VAL A 297 -2.53 -17.23 7.97
C VAL A 297 -1.24 -16.43 7.78
N GLY A 298 -1.38 -15.14 7.47
CA GLY A 298 -0.27 -14.24 7.20
C GLY A 298 -0.71 -12.79 7.02
N ALA A 299 0.23 -11.94 6.59
CA ALA A 299 -0.02 -10.54 6.28
C ALA A 299 0.12 -10.31 4.78
N PRO A 300 -0.99 -10.10 4.04
CA PRO A 300 -0.93 -9.75 2.63
C PRO A 300 -0.50 -8.29 2.46
N PHE A 301 0.10 -7.97 1.31
CA PHE A 301 0.30 -6.59 0.87
C PHE A 301 -0.78 -6.23 -0.14
N VAL A 302 -1.25 -4.98 -0.10
CA VAL A 302 -2.31 -4.50 -1.00
C VAL A 302 -1.83 -3.25 -1.71
N LEU A 303 -2.11 -3.18 -3.01
CA LEU A 303 -1.90 -2.01 -3.83
C LEU A 303 -3.19 -1.70 -4.62
N ALA A 304 -3.74 -0.51 -4.41
CA ALA A 304 -4.81 0.04 -5.22
C ALA A 304 -4.24 1.06 -6.21
N SER A 305 -4.48 0.85 -7.50
CA SER A 305 -3.99 1.67 -8.60
C SER A 305 -5.14 2.34 -9.33
N GLN A 306 -5.28 3.66 -9.17
CA GLN A 306 -6.35 4.40 -9.83
C GLN A 306 -6.19 4.41 -11.36
N SER A 307 -4.96 4.53 -11.87
CA SER A 307 -4.69 4.58 -13.32
C SER A 307 -5.08 3.31 -14.03
N ASP A 308 -4.74 2.16 -13.42
CA ASP A 308 -4.98 0.84 -13.97
C ASP A 308 -6.32 0.25 -13.50
N ARG A 309 -6.97 0.92 -12.54
CA ARG A 309 -8.23 0.53 -11.89
C ARG A 309 -8.15 -0.85 -11.25
N THR A 310 -7.00 -1.16 -10.66
CA THR A 310 -6.73 -2.46 -10.04
C THR A 310 -6.65 -2.38 -8.53
N ILE A 311 -7.16 -3.41 -7.86
CA ILE A 311 -6.79 -3.75 -6.48
C ILE A 311 -6.01 -5.05 -6.58
N THR A 312 -4.71 -5.00 -6.30
CA THR A 312 -3.83 -6.18 -6.30
C THR A 312 -3.41 -6.55 -4.89
N ILE A 313 -3.59 -7.82 -4.55
CA ILE A 313 -3.22 -8.42 -3.27
C ILE A 313 -2.03 -9.33 -3.50
N ALA A 314 -0.88 -9.04 -2.88
CA ALA A 314 0.29 -9.90 -2.91
C ALA A 314 0.35 -10.80 -1.67
N LEU A 315 0.44 -12.11 -1.91
CA LEU A 315 0.46 -13.17 -0.92
C LEU A 315 1.75 -13.97 -1.08
N PRO A 316 2.62 -14.08 -0.06
CA PRO A 316 3.83 -14.88 -0.19
C PRO A 316 3.48 -16.36 -0.42
N GLU A 317 4.01 -16.97 -1.48
CA GLU A 317 3.67 -18.35 -1.83
C GLU A 317 4.09 -19.36 -0.78
N ALA A 318 5.13 -19.04 0.00
CA ALA A 318 5.59 -19.85 1.12
C ALA A 318 4.48 -20.11 2.18
N GLN A 319 3.47 -19.23 2.26
CA GLN A 319 2.34 -19.35 3.16
C GLN A 319 1.04 -19.63 2.41
N PHE A 320 0.84 -19.00 1.24
CA PHE A 320 -0.38 -19.15 0.45
C PHE A 320 -0.47 -20.47 -0.30
N GLY A 321 0.68 -21.02 -0.71
CA GLY A 321 0.78 -22.04 -1.73
C GLY A 321 0.86 -21.43 -3.13
N THR A 322 1.26 -22.23 -4.11
CA THR A 322 1.28 -21.83 -5.53
C THR A 322 -0.02 -22.33 -6.19
N PRO A 323 -0.86 -21.45 -6.77
CA PRO A 323 -2.06 -21.84 -7.48
C PRO A 323 -1.80 -22.90 -8.56
N ALA A 324 -2.65 -23.92 -8.60
CA ALA A 324 -2.55 -25.03 -9.54
C ALA A 324 -3.94 -25.49 -10.00
N SER A 325 -3.99 -26.38 -10.99
CA SER A 325 -5.25 -26.96 -11.51
C SER A 325 -6.14 -27.46 -10.37
N GLY A 326 -7.43 -27.12 -10.43
CA GLY A 326 -8.42 -27.44 -9.41
C GLY A 326 -8.56 -26.43 -8.28
N TRP A 327 -7.64 -25.46 -8.13
CA TRP A 327 -7.87 -24.33 -7.21
C TRP A 327 -9.08 -23.53 -7.63
N GLY A 328 -9.86 -23.06 -6.67
CA GLY A 328 -11.08 -22.27 -6.92
C GLY A 328 -11.01 -20.91 -6.22
N PHE A 329 -11.57 -19.89 -6.85
CA PHE A 329 -11.65 -18.55 -6.30
C PHE A 329 -13.09 -18.07 -6.39
N SER A 330 -13.74 -17.83 -5.26
CA SER A 330 -15.03 -17.11 -5.23
C SER A 330 -14.74 -15.68 -4.82
N VAL A 331 -15.07 -14.72 -5.69
CA VAL A 331 -14.75 -13.30 -5.50
C VAL A 331 -16.07 -12.56 -5.29
N ALA A 332 -16.18 -11.84 -4.19
CA ALA A 332 -17.36 -11.05 -3.87
C ALA A 332 -16.96 -9.62 -3.52
N LEU A 333 -17.56 -8.65 -4.20
CA LEU A 333 -17.37 -7.24 -3.95
C LEU A 333 -18.59 -6.66 -3.24
N THR A 334 -18.36 -6.17 -2.02
CA THR A 334 -19.36 -5.50 -1.20
C THR A 334 -18.98 -4.03 -1.05
N GLY A 335 -19.96 -3.14 -0.81
CA GLY A 335 -19.64 -1.77 -0.40
C GLY A 335 -19.11 -1.71 1.03
N GLN A 336 -17.96 -1.07 1.23
CA GLN A 336 -17.35 -0.85 2.54
C GLN A 336 -18.15 0.14 3.38
N ASP A 337 -18.29 -0.14 4.67
CA ASP A 337 -18.79 0.76 5.71
C ASP A 337 -18.17 0.43 7.07
N GLY A 338 -17.14 1.17 7.46
CA GLY A 338 -16.42 0.97 8.74
C GLY A 338 -17.25 1.26 10.00
N PHE A 339 -18.47 1.81 9.87
CA PHE A 339 -19.39 1.97 10.99
C PHE A 339 -20.28 0.74 11.22
N SER A 340 -20.28 -0.22 10.28
CA SER A 340 -21.03 -1.47 10.41
C SER A 340 -20.22 -2.53 11.16
N PRO A 341 -20.84 -3.36 12.03
CA PRO A 341 -20.13 -4.43 12.74
C PRO A 341 -19.54 -5.50 11.80
N ASP A 342 -20.07 -5.65 10.59
CA ASP A 342 -19.54 -6.53 9.55
C ASP A 342 -18.75 -5.78 8.48
N GLN A 343 -18.46 -4.50 8.72
CA GLN A 343 -17.74 -3.58 7.82
C GLN A 343 -18.43 -3.34 6.47
N ALA A 344 -19.66 -3.82 6.28
CA ALA A 344 -20.38 -3.77 5.02
C ALA A 344 -21.57 -2.84 5.07
N ARG A 345 -21.66 -1.99 4.05
CA ARG A 345 -22.72 -1.01 3.87
C ARG A 345 -24.08 -1.68 3.80
N GLY A 346 -25.01 -1.14 4.57
CA GLY A 346 -26.38 -1.63 4.63
C GLY A 346 -27.22 -1.26 3.41
N PHE A 347 -28.38 -1.90 3.33
CA PHE A 347 -29.40 -1.67 2.32
C PHE A 347 -30.65 -1.05 2.92
N THR A 348 -31.31 -0.21 2.13
CA THR A 348 -32.66 0.31 2.32
C THR A 348 -33.52 -0.07 1.12
N LYS A 349 -34.84 0.09 1.20
CA LYS A 349 -35.73 -0.30 0.07
C LYS A 349 -35.36 0.45 -1.22
N THR A 350 -35.15 1.76 -1.10
CA THR A 350 -34.56 2.65 -2.10
C THR A 350 -33.25 3.20 -1.56
N ALA A 351 -32.32 3.60 -2.42
CA ALA A 351 -31.02 4.10 -1.97
C ALA A 351 -31.14 5.33 -1.06
N GLY A 352 -30.35 5.34 0.02
CA GLY A 352 -30.15 6.50 0.87
C GLY A 352 -28.89 7.26 0.46
N SER A 353 -28.44 8.24 1.26
CA SER A 353 -27.16 8.91 0.98
C SER A 353 -25.96 7.98 1.15
N PHE A 354 -26.02 7.05 2.10
CA PHE A 354 -24.93 6.14 2.46
C PHE A 354 -25.37 4.68 2.58
N THR A 355 -26.55 4.33 2.05
CA THR A 355 -27.06 2.96 2.00
C THR A 355 -27.43 2.62 0.57
N PHE A 356 -27.17 1.38 0.16
CA PHE A 356 -27.65 0.89 -1.12
C PHE A 356 -29.18 0.81 -1.13
N GLY A 357 -29.77 0.92 -2.30
CA GLY A 357 -31.18 0.57 -2.51
C GLY A 357 -31.29 -0.87 -2.99
N VAL A 358 -32.26 -1.63 -2.46
CA VAL A 358 -32.63 -2.92 -3.05
C VAL A 358 -33.17 -2.72 -4.47
N CYS A 359 -33.96 -1.65 -4.68
CA CYS A 359 -34.49 -1.27 -5.98
C CYS A 359 -34.58 0.25 -6.15
N ALA A 360 -34.70 0.68 -7.40
CA ALA A 360 -35.16 2.03 -7.73
C ALA A 360 -36.58 2.29 -7.17
N PRO A 361 -36.96 3.55 -6.90
CA PRO A 361 -38.32 3.90 -6.52
C PRO A 361 -39.35 3.36 -7.52
N GLY A 362 -40.33 2.59 -7.03
CA GLY A 362 -41.37 1.99 -7.87
C GLY A 362 -40.97 0.69 -8.59
N GLY A 363 -39.78 0.13 -8.32
CA GLY A 363 -39.37 -1.16 -8.87
C GLY A 363 -40.34 -2.30 -8.53
N THR A 364 -40.65 -3.13 -9.53
CA THR A 364 -41.65 -4.21 -9.44
C THR A 364 -41.06 -5.63 -9.57
N ALA A 365 -39.74 -5.74 -9.74
CA ALA A 365 -39.08 -7.05 -9.75
C ALA A 365 -39.33 -7.78 -8.42
N PRO A 366 -39.41 -9.14 -8.42
CA PRO A 366 -39.70 -9.90 -7.20
C PRO A 366 -38.79 -9.54 -6.02
N VAL A 367 -37.49 -9.35 -6.27
CA VAL A 367 -36.49 -8.94 -5.27
C VAL A 367 -36.80 -7.58 -4.62
N CYS A 368 -37.53 -6.68 -5.28
CA CYS A 368 -37.91 -5.37 -4.73
C CYS A 368 -38.88 -5.47 -3.53
N SER A 369 -39.47 -6.64 -3.31
CA SER A 369 -40.33 -6.93 -2.16
C SER A 369 -39.57 -7.57 -0.99
N ALA A 370 -38.30 -7.95 -1.19
CA ALA A 370 -37.47 -8.52 -0.13
C ALA A 370 -37.16 -7.49 0.97
N GLY A 371 -36.97 -7.97 2.19
CA GLY A 371 -36.49 -7.14 3.28
C GLY A 371 -35.08 -6.65 2.99
N PRO A 372 -34.72 -5.36 3.19
CA PRO A 372 -33.37 -4.89 2.91
C PRO A 372 -32.27 -5.62 3.69
N ALA A 373 -32.60 -6.18 4.85
CA ALA A 373 -31.66 -6.97 5.65
C ALA A 373 -31.54 -8.45 5.21
N THR A 374 -32.31 -8.90 4.21
CA THR A 374 -32.33 -10.31 3.77
C THR A 374 -31.72 -10.54 2.39
N VAL A 375 -31.44 -9.47 1.64
CA VAL A 375 -30.79 -9.56 0.33
C VAL A 375 -29.27 -9.75 0.49
N PRO A 376 -28.56 -10.41 -0.45
CA PRO A 376 -27.11 -10.55 -0.38
C PRO A 376 -26.43 -9.19 -0.43
N LYS A 377 -25.42 -8.96 0.43
CA LYS A 377 -24.69 -7.69 0.42
C LYS A 377 -23.67 -7.57 -0.74
N ALA A 378 -23.38 -8.66 -1.44
CA ALA A 378 -22.56 -8.62 -2.64
C ALA A 378 -23.26 -7.75 -3.70
N VAL A 379 -22.56 -6.71 -4.14
CA VAL A 379 -23.00 -5.83 -5.23
C VAL A 379 -22.58 -6.42 -6.57
N ASP A 380 -21.48 -7.17 -6.56
CA ASP A 380 -20.86 -7.79 -7.73
C ASP A 380 -20.04 -9.00 -7.29
N VAL A 381 -19.94 -10.03 -8.14
CA VAL A 381 -19.22 -11.29 -7.98
C VAL A 381 -18.64 -11.75 -9.32
N ILE A 382 -17.43 -12.33 -9.29
CA ILE A 382 -16.90 -13.00 -10.49
C ILE A 382 -17.60 -14.34 -10.67
N THR A 383 -18.32 -14.50 -11.79
CA THR A 383 -19.04 -15.74 -12.10
C THR A 383 -18.23 -16.68 -13.01
N PRO A 384 -18.38 -18.02 -12.86
CA PRO A 384 -17.82 -18.96 -13.83
C PRO A 384 -18.57 -18.90 -15.17
N PRO A 385 -17.94 -19.33 -16.28
CA PRO A 385 -18.56 -19.29 -17.59
C PRO A 385 -19.94 -19.93 -17.64
N GLY A 386 -20.94 -19.18 -18.13
CA GLY A 386 -22.32 -19.65 -18.27
C GLY A 386 -23.20 -19.48 -17.02
N VAL A 387 -22.65 -18.93 -15.93
CA VAL A 387 -23.43 -18.49 -14.76
C VAL A 387 -23.78 -17.02 -14.89
N SER A 388 -25.00 -16.64 -14.49
CA SER A 388 -25.49 -15.26 -14.48
C SER A 388 -25.44 -14.73 -13.06
N GLN A 389 -24.73 -13.62 -12.84
CA GLN A 389 -24.69 -12.89 -11.57
C GLN A 389 -26.10 -12.58 -11.05
N ALA A 390 -26.96 -12.05 -11.92
CA ALA A 390 -28.32 -11.68 -11.55
C ALA A 390 -29.13 -12.87 -11.02
N THR A 391 -28.90 -14.07 -11.55
CA THR A 391 -29.55 -15.31 -11.07
C THR A 391 -28.88 -15.87 -9.82
N GLU A 392 -27.55 -15.85 -9.76
CA GLU A 392 -26.76 -16.34 -8.62
C GLU A 392 -27.07 -15.55 -7.35
N LEU A 393 -27.20 -14.22 -7.48
CA LEU A 393 -27.49 -13.31 -6.38
C LEU A 393 -28.99 -13.08 -6.11
N ASP A 394 -29.92 -13.76 -6.81
CA ASP A 394 -31.36 -13.57 -6.60
C ASP A 394 -31.86 -14.37 -5.37
N PRO A 395 -32.17 -13.70 -4.25
CA PRO A 395 -32.63 -14.38 -3.03
C PRO A 395 -34.05 -14.94 -3.17
N THR A 396 -34.77 -14.64 -4.25
CA THR A 396 -36.13 -15.15 -4.50
C THR A 396 -36.12 -16.56 -5.11
N LEU A 397 -34.97 -17.00 -5.62
CA LEU A 397 -34.77 -18.34 -6.19
C LEU A 397 -34.30 -19.37 -5.14
N GLY A 398 -33.93 -18.92 -3.94
CA GLY A 398 -33.43 -19.74 -2.85
C GLY A 398 -32.32 -19.04 -2.07
N PRO A 399 -31.63 -19.75 -1.16
CA PRO A 399 -30.41 -19.23 -0.56
C PRO A 399 -29.38 -18.87 -1.63
N VAL A 400 -28.76 -17.69 -1.50
CA VAL A 400 -27.74 -17.20 -2.42
C VAL A 400 -26.43 -17.93 -2.20
N VAL A 401 -25.88 -18.52 -3.27
CA VAL A 401 -24.67 -19.36 -3.24
C VAL A 401 -23.73 -18.95 -4.38
N ILE A 402 -22.61 -18.33 -4.05
CA ILE A 402 -21.60 -17.87 -5.02
C ILE A 402 -20.75 -19.05 -5.48
N GLN A 403 -20.63 -19.24 -6.80
CA GLN A 403 -19.78 -20.29 -7.39
C GLN A 403 -18.32 -19.83 -7.51
N PRO A 404 -17.34 -20.74 -7.38
CA PRO A 404 -15.95 -20.42 -7.66
C PRO A 404 -15.68 -20.38 -9.17
N VAL A 405 -14.70 -19.56 -9.58
CA VAL A 405 -13.96 -19.79 -10.82
C VAL A 405 -12.80 -20.74 -10.53
N THR A 406 -12.67 -21.80 -11.32
CA THR A 406 -11.66 -22.84 -11.12
C THR A 406 -10.49 -22.67 -12.08
N VAL A 407 -9.29 -22.89 -11.57
CA VAL A 407 -8.08 -23.02 -12.37
C VAL A 407 -8.16 -24.30 -13.21
N PRO A 408 -8.11 -24.19 -14.56
CA PRO A 408 -8.37 -25.32 -15.46
C PRO A 408 -7.35 -26.47 -15.37
#